data_AF-A0A7J4EJ61-F1
#
_entry.id   AF-A0A7J4EJ61-F1
#
_cell.length_a   1.000
_cell.length_b   1.000
_cell.length_c   1.000
_cell.angle_alpha   90.00
_cell.angle_beta   90.00
_cell.angle_gamma   90.00
#
_symmetry.space_group_name_H-M   'P 1'
#
loop_
_entity.id
_entity.type
_entity.pdbx_description
1 polymer ?
#
loop_
_entity_poly.entity_id
_entity_poly.type
_entity_poly.pdbx_seq_one_letter_code
_entity_poly.pdbx_strand_id
1 'polypeptide(L)'
;MKRLKISTPSWVTIVLLAAFVIILLMVFGGFFRAADSDKDGIYDEEETQGYDIIIHYINGTETIHVSSNPNKKDTDDDGLNDFVELLNSTNPMNPDTDDDGLTDYEEIVTYGTNPLYQDQDDDKLKDGIEVNGWDVTLRGTTTHVTSNVSRYDTDFDFFTDLQEYNVRTDPNKKDTDGDNVWDSTDVDPLWNIKVTL
;
A
#
# COMPACT_ATOMS: atom_id res chain seq x y z
N MET A 1 -56.97 -63.31 -4.42
CA MET A 1 -55.58 -62.82 -4.47
C MET A 1 -55.41 -61.69 -3.46
N LYS A 2 -54.79 -61.94 -2.29
CA LYS A 2 -54.55 -60.90 -1.28
C LYS A 2 -53.23 -60.20 -1.62
N ARG A 3 -53.26 -58.91 -1.93
CA ARG A 3 -52.04 -58.09 -2.10
C ARG A 3 -51.39 -57.88 -0.73
N LEU A 4 -50.16 -58.36 -0.55
CA LEU A 4 -49.33 -58.06 0.62
C LEU A 4 -49.01 -56.57 0.62
N LYS A 5 -49.50 -55.83 1.62
CA LYS A 5 -49.02 -54.47 1.91
C LYS A 5 -47.69 -54.62 2.65
N ILE A 6 -46.58 -54.36 1.96
CA ILE A 6 -45.27 -54.23 2.60
C ILE A 6 -45.28 -52.87 3.30
N SER A 7 -45.35 -52.89 4.63
CA SER A 7 -45.15 -51.70 5.45
C SER A 7 -43.66 -51.46 5.58
N THR A 8 -43.15 -50.36 5.03
CA THR A 8 -41.78 -49.95 5.27
C THR A 8 -41.62 -49.60 6.76
N PRO A 9 -40.56 -50.09 7.44
CA PRO A 9 -40.30 -49.73 8.82
C PRO A 9 -40.13 -48.21 8.99
N SER A 10 -40.72 -47.63 10.02
CA SER A 10 -40.73 -46.17 10.27
C SER A 10 -39.34 -45.54 10.33
N TRP A 11 -38.30 -46.30 10.68
CA TRP A 11 -36.93 -45.80 10.74
C TRP A 11 -36.32 -45.61 9.35
N VAL A 12 -36.72 -46.43 8.36
CA VAL A 12 -36.27 -46.29 6.96
C VAL A 12 -36.82 -45.00 6.35
N THR A 13 -38.07 -44.65 6.64
CA THR A 13 -38.66 -43.38 6.20
C THR A 13 -38.00 -42.17 6.84
N ILE A 14 -37.60 -42.25 8.12
CA ILE A 14 -36.90 -41.15 8.81
C ILE A 14 -35.50 -40.93 8.24
N VAL A 15 -34.74 -42.01 7.98
CA VAL A 15 -33.40 -41.93 7.39
C VAL A 15 -33.46 -41.34 5.98
N LEU A 16 -34.42 -41.73 5.16
CA LEU A 16 -34.62 -41.17 3.82
C LEU A 16 -35.04 -39.69 3.86
N LEU A 17 -35.87 -39.29 4.83
CA LEU A 17 -36.26 -37.89 4.98
C LEU A 17 -35.08 -37.02 5.45
N ALA A 18 -34.27 -37.50 6.39
CA ALA A 18 -33.07 -36.83 6.86
C ALA A 18 -32.02 -36.67 5.74
N ALA A 19 -31.79 -37.74 4.96
CA ALA A 19 -30.91 -37.68 3.79
C ALA A 19 -31.46 -36.71 2.73
N PHE A 20 -32.77 -36.68 2.49
CA PHE A 20 -33.39 -35.72 1.58
C PHE A 20 -33.25 -34.28 2.07
N VAL A 21 -33.40 -34.00 3.37
CA VAL A 21 -33.20 -32.66 3.94
C VAL A 21 -31.74 -32.25 3.87
N ILE A 22 -30.78 -33.15 4.13
CA ILE A 22 -29.35 -32.84 3.98
C ILE A 22 -28.99 -32.59 2.52
N ILE A 23 -29.51 -33.39 1.58
CA ILE A 23 -29.33 -33.15 0.14
C ILE A 23 -30.03 -31.86 -0.27
N LEU A 24 -31.21 -31.53 0.27
CA LEU A 24 -31.88 -30.26 0.05
C LEU A 24 -31.04 -29.10 0.61
N LEU A 25 -30.44 -29.24 1.78
CA LEU A 25 -29.52 -28.24 2.36
C LEU A 25 -28.17 -28.17 1.62
N MET A 26 -27.72 -29.23 0.97
CA MET A 26 -26.51 -29.20 0.12
C MET A 26 -26.80 -28.65 -1.28
N VAL A 27 -28.01 -28.86 -1.80
CA VAL A 27 -28.46 -28.40 -3.12
C VAL A 27 -29.03 -26.97 -3.06
N PHE A 28 -29.65 -26.57 -1.94
CA PHE A 28 -30.22 -25.25 -1.69
C PHE A 28 -29.46 -24.40 -0.68
N GLY A 29 -28.67 -24.98 0.23
CA GLY A 29 -27.82 -24.23 1.17
C GLY A 29 -26.49 -23.76 0.57
N GLY A 30 -26.32 -23.91 -0.74
CA GLY A 30 -25.18 -23.39 -1.51
C GLY A 30 -25.54 -22.28 -2.50
N PHE A 31 -26.61 -21.50 -2.27
CA PHE A 31 -27.11 -20.52 -3.26
C PHE A 31 -27.66 -19.22 -2.66
N PHE A 32 -26.96 -18.62 -1.70
CA PHE A 32 -26.76 -17.18 -1.78
C PHE A 32 -25.35 -17.02 -2.34
N ARG A 33 -25.23 -16.90 -3.67
CA ARG A 33 -24.05 -16.23 -4.19
C ARG A 33 -24.22 -14.79 -3.71
N ALA A 34 -23.35 -14.34 -2.82
CA ALA A 34 -23.28 -12.93 -2.48
C ALA A 34 -23.19 -12.14 -3.79
N ALA A 35 -23.90 -11.02 -3.86
CA ALA A 35 -23.85 -10.16 -5.03
C ALA A 35 -22.41 -9.64 -5.20
N ASP A 36 -22.02 -9.43 -6.44
CA ASP A 36 -20.79 -8.74 -6.84
C ASP A 36 -21.27 -7.74 -7.89
N SER A 37 -21.65 -6.56 -7.39
CA SER A 37 -22.45 -5.59 -8.11
C SER A 37 -21.64 -4.86 -9.18
N ASP A 38 -20.36 -4.61 -8.93
CA ASP A 38 -19.47 -3.98 -9.90
C ASP A 38 -18.59 -4.96 -10.70
N LYS A 39 -18.39 -6.20 -10.25
CA LYS A 39 -17.61 -7.26 -10.90
C LYS A 39 -16.11 -7.01 -10.86
N ASP A 40 -15.60 -6.58 -9.72
CA ASP A 40 -14.17 -6.43 -9.47
C ASP A 40 -13.53 -7.71 -8.86
N GLY A 41 -14.34 -8.61 -8.30
CA GLY A 41 -13.90 -9.86 -7.69
C GLY A 41 -14.10 -9.95 -6.18
N ILE A 42 -14.58 -8.88 -5.53
CA ILE A 42 -15.09 -8.88 -4.16
C ILE A 42 -16.63 -8.94 -4.23
N TYR A 43 -17.25 -9.51 -3.20
CA TYR A 43 -18.71 -9.53 -3.09
C TYR A 43 -19.17 -8.35 -2.21
N ASP A 44 -20.37 -7.81 -2.47
CA ASP A 44 -20.92 -6.62 -1.82
C ASP A 44 -20.93 -6.72 -0.27
N GLU A 45 -21.14 -7.91 0.29
CA GLU A 45 -21.13 -8.14 1.74
C GLU A 45 -19.70 -8.03 2.31
N GLU A 46 -18.71 -8.58 1.61
CA GLU A 46 -17.30 -8.51 1.96
C GLU A 46 -16.75 -7.09 1.88
N GLU A 47 -17.13 -6.33 0.86
CA GLU A 47 -16.75 -4.92 0.70
C GLU A 47 -17.28 -4.04 1.83
N THR A 48 -18.56 -4.23 2.19
CA THR A 48 -19.19 -3.48 3.28
C THR A 48 -18.78 -3.96 4.67
N GLN A 49 -18.40 -5.23 4.81
CA GLN A 49 -17.84 -5.76 6.06
C GLN A 49 -16.44 -5.22 6.32
N GLY A 50 -15.65 -5.03 5.27
CA GLY A 50 -14.31 -4.46 5.38
C GLY A 50 -13.28 -5.37 6.05
N TYR A 51 -12.08 -4.82 6.22
CA TYR A 51 -10.93 -5.50 6.82
C TYR A 51 -10.06 -4.50 7.58
N ASP A 52 -9.22 -5.01 8.49
CA ASP A 52 -8.27 -4.18 9.23
C ASP A 52 -6.92 -4.18 8.51
N ILE A 53 -6.33 -2.99 8.34
CA ILE A 53 -4.98 -2.80 7.80
C ILE A 53 -4.07 -2.13 8.83
N ILE A 54 -2.76 -2.23 8.62
CA ILE A 54 -1.74 -1.65 9.49
C ILE A 54 -0.88 -0.70 8.66
N ILE A 55 -0.88 0.58 9.02
CA ILE A 55 -0.11 1.63 8.35
C ILE A 55 1.07 2.01 9.24
N HIS A 56 2.24 2.16 8.65
CA HIS A 56 3.48 2.52 9.32
C HIS A 56 3.90 3.94 8.91
N TYR A 57 3.71 4.88 9.81
CA TYR A 57 4.21 6.24 9.66
C TYR A 57 5.60 6.37 10.29
N ILE A 58 6.32 7.43 9.93
CA ILE A 58 7.63 7.79 10.53
C ILE A 58 7.57 7.85 12.07
N ASN A 59 6.41 8.22 12.63
CA ASN A 59 6.21 8.42 14.07
C ASN A 59 5.49 7.26 14.79
N GLY A 60 5.22 6.15 14.10
CA GLY A 60 4.58 4.99 14.70
C GLY A 60 3.60 4.30 13.76
N THR A 61 2.90 3.31 14.31
CA THR A 61 1.99 2.44 13.54
C THR A 61 0.55 2.66 13.95
N GLU A 62 -0.36 2.64 12.99
CA GLU A 62 -1.81 2.72 13.20
C GLU A 62 -2.50 1.49 12.60
N THR A 63 -3.59 1.04 13.22
CA THR A 63 -4.47 0.01 12.67
C THR A 63 -5.82 0.64 12.41
N ILE A 64 -6.29 0.58 11.17
CA ILE A 64 -7.57 1.14 10.75
C ILE A 64 -8.44 0.06 10.13
N HIS A 65 -9.75 0.24 10.22
CA HIS A 65 -10.75 -0.61 9.57
C HIS A 65 -11.21 0.07 8.28
N VAL A 66 -11.04 -0.60 7.14
CA VAL A 66 -11.34 -0.08 5.81
C VAL A 66 -12.43 -0.91 5.13
N SER A 67 -13.13 -0.31 4.18
CA SER A 67 -14.22 -0.91 3.41
C SER A 67 -14.25 -0.29 2.02
N SER A 68 -14.87 -0.93 1.04
CA SER A 68 -15.01 -0.37 -0.32
C SER A 68 -16.49 -0.18 -0.71
N ASN A 69 -16.74 0.41 -1.88
CA ASN A 69 -18.08 0.66 -2.39
C ASN A 69 -18.51 -0.44 -3.37
N PRO A 70 -19.55 -1.25 -3.04
CA PRO A 70 -19.96 -2.39 -3.87
C PRO A 70 -20.37 -2.13 -5.31
N ASN A 71 -20.55 -0.87 -5.67
CA ASN A 71 -21.02 -0.47 -6.98
C ASN A 71 -19.92 0.21 -7.80
N LYS A 72 -18.67 0.22 -7.32
CA LYS A 72 -17.57 0.95 -7.93
C LYS A 72 -16.26 0.17 -7.75
N LYS A 73 -15.77 -0.40 -8.85
CA LYS A 73 -14.59 -1.28 -8.90
C LYS A 73 -13.31 -0.74 -8.27
N ASP A 74 -13.19 0.57 -8.21
CA ASP A 74 -12.01 1.33 -7.81
C ASP A 74 -12.59 2.47 -6.99
N THR A 75 -12.64 2.29 -5.67
CA THR A 75 -13.52 3.07 -4.79
C THR A 75 -13.05 4.51 -4.62
N ASP A 76 -11.75 4.79 -4.76
CA ASP A 76 -11.15 6.13 -4.62
C ASP A 76 -10.58 6.74 -5.91
N ASP A 77 -10.65 6.00 -7.02
CA ASP A 77 -10.20 6.42 -8.36
C ASP A 77 -8.68 6.63 -8.51
N ASP A 78 -7.85 5.90 -7.76
CA ASP A 78 -6.38 5.95 -7.86
C ASP A 78 -5.81 5.12 -9.04
N GLY A 79 -6.61 4.19 -9.57
CA GLY A 79 -6.25 3.30 -10.68
C GLY A 79 -6.00 1.84 -10.29
N LEU A 80 -6.04 1.51 -9.00
CA LEU A 80 -6.16 0.15 -8.47
C LEU A 80 -7.64 -0.18 -8.28
N ASN A 81 -8.01 -1.43 -8.53
CA ASN A 81 -9.36 -1.88 -8.21
C ASN A 81 -9.40 -2.45 -6.79
N ASP A 82 -10.55 -2.41 -6.12
CA ASP A 82 -10.70 -2.76 -4.70
C ASP A 82 -10.18 -4.18 -4.41
N PHE A 83 -10.36 -5.12 -5.34
CA PHE A 83 -9.74 -6.45 -5.26
C PHE A 83 -8.20 -6.43 -5.17
N VAL A 84 -7.51 -5.59 -5.95
CA VAL A 84 -6.05 -5.45 -5.88
C VAL A 84 -5.64 -4.76 -4.58
N GLU A 85 -6.40 -3.78 -4.13
CA GLU A 85 -6.16 -3.11 -2.85
C GLU A 85 -6.29 -4.06 -1.66
N LEU A 86 -7.33 -4.91 -1.65
CA LEU A 86 -7.50 -5.98 -0.67
C LEU A 86 -6.28 -6.92 -0.62
N LEU A 87 -5.68 -7.23 -1.78
CA LEU A 87 -4.48 -8.09 -1.84
C LEU A 87 -3.21 -7.40 -1.34
N ASN A 88 -3.10 -6.09 -1.50
CA ASN A 88 -1.97 -5.28 -1.02
C ASN A 88 -2.22 -4.69 0.36
N SER A 89 -3.41 -4.88 0.92
CA SER A 89 -3.84 -4.32 2.22
C SER A 89 -3.82 -2.80 2.25
N THR A 90 -4.09 -2.14 1.11
CA THR A 90 -4.30 -0.69 1.03
C THR A 90 -5.74 -0.33 1.38
N ASN A 91 -6.04 0.97 1.47
CA ASN A 91 -7.33 1.51 1.85
C ASN A 91 -8.14 1.94 0.61
N PRO A 92 -9.20 1.21 0.22
CA PRO A 92 -9.98 1.51 -1.00
C PRO A 92 -10.70 2.85 -1.03
N MET A 93 -10.68 3.59 0.07
CA MET A 93 -11.30 4.92 0.17
C MET A 93 -10.26 6.05 0.22
N ASN A 94 -8.97 5.73 0.11
CA ASN A 94 -7.89 6.70 0.22
C ASN A 94 -6.79 6.37 -0.80
N PRO A 95 -6.61 7.22 -1.84
CA PRO A 95 -5.71 6.90 -2.95
C PRO A 95 -4.21 6.89 -2.57
N ASP A 96 -3.85 7.35 -1.37
CA ASP A 96 -2.48 7.41 -0.81
C ASP A 96 -2.60 6.87 0.63
N THR A 97 -2.49 5.56 0.80
CA THR A 97 -2.92 4.89 2.03
C THR A 97 -2.11 5.34 3.26
N ASP A 98 -0.82 5.62 3.10
CA ASP A 98 0.05 6.01 4.20
C ASP A 98 0.32 7.53 4.28
N ASP A 99 -0.27 8.33 3.40
CA ASP A 99 -0.18 9.79 3.33
C ASP A 99 1.27 10.30 3.14
N ASP A 100 2.09 9.60 2.36
CA ASP A 100 3.46 10.02 2.07
C ASP A 100 3.59 10.99 0.88
N GLY A 101 2.55 11.06 0.04
CA GLY A 101 2.47 11.89 -1.15
C GLY A 101 2.56 11.15 -2.48
N LEU A 102 2.60 9.82 -2.48
CA LEU A 102 2.46 8.95 -3.65
C LEU A 102 1.14 8.20 -3.56
N THR A 103 0.47 7.97 -4.70
CA THR A 103 -0.73 7.12 -4.67
C THR A 103 -0.35 5.64 -4.53
N ASP A 104 -1.24 4.81 -3.97
CA ASP A 104 -1.02 3.36 -3.85
C ASP A 104 -0.67 2.74 -5.20
N TYR A 105 -1.33 3.19 -6.27
CA TYR A 105 -0.97 2.85 -7.65
C TYR A 105 0.47 3.22 -8.01
N GLU A 106 0.90 4.46 -7.74
CA GLU A 106 2.25 4.94 -8.05
C GLU A 106 3.30 4.12 -7.31
N GLU A 107 3.07 3.85 -6.03
CA GLU A 107 3.96 3.05 -5.19
C GLU A 107 4.08 1.62 -5.71
N ILE A 108 2.98 0.91 -5.93
CA ILE A 108 2.99 -0.49 -6.34
C ILE A 108 3.50 -0.65 -7.78
N VAL A 109 3.05 0.21 -8.70
CA VAL A 109 3.23 0.00 -10.15
C VAL A 109 4.43 0.74 -10.70
N THR A 110 4.78 1.90 -10.14
CA THR A 110 5.81 2.80 -10.68
C THR A 110 7.11 2.74 -9.89
N TYR A 111 7.04 2.91 -8.57
CA TYR A 111 8.23 3.09 -7.73
C TYR A 111 8.69 1.81 -7.03
N GLY A 112 7.78 0.88 -6.79
CA GLY A 112 8.05 -0.36 -6.05
C GLY A 112 8.28 -0.14 -4.55
N THR A 113 7.75 0.94 -4.00
CA THR A 113 7.68 1.21 -2.55
C THR A 113 6.51 0.44 -1.94
N ASN A 114 6.41 0.47 -0.61
CA ASN A 114 5.35 -0.21 0.12
C ASN A 114 4.28 0.82 0.53
N PRO A 115 3.03 0.72 0.02
CA PRO A 115 1.96 1.71 0.26
C PRO A 115 1.40 1.74 1.69
N LEU A 116 2.07 1.06 2.60
CA LEU A 116 1.76 1.02 4.02
C LEU A 116 2.93 1.53 4.85
N TYR A 117 3.97 2.10 4.23
CA TYR A 117 5.23 2.47 4.86
C TYR A 117 5.81 3.77 4.28
N GLN A 118 5.60 4.89 4.99
CA GLN A 118 5.94 6.24 4.51
C GLN A 118 7.43 6.49 4.18
N ASP A 119 8.34 5.60 4.55
CA ASP A 119 9.81 5.83 4.62
C ASP A 119 10.55 4.52 4.38
N GLN A 120 10.58 4.05 3.13
CA GLN A 120 10.99 2.71 2.72
C GLN A 120 12.41 2.31 3.13
N ASP A 121 13.31 3.25 3.39
CA ASP A 121 14.70 2.98 3.79
C ASP A 121 15.07 3.43 5.21
N ASP A 122 14.09 3.89 5.99
CA ASP A 122 14.19 4.26 7.41
C ASP A 122 15.11 5.47 7.71
N ASP A 123 15.31 6.38 6.76
CA ASP A 123 16.10 7.60 6.92
C ASP A 123 15.30 8.81 7.46
N LYS A 124 13.97 8.65 7.50
CA LYS A 124 12.94 9.62 7.94
C LYS A 124 12.61 10.73 6.94
N LEU A 125 13.08 10.62 5.71
CA LEU A 125 12.48 11.29 4.57
C LEU A 125 11.34 10.41 4.05
N LYS A 126 10.27 11.05 3.55
CA LYS A 126 9.14 10.28 3.00
C LYS A 126 9.44 9.90 1.56
N ASP A 127 9.02 8.72 1.11
CA ASP A 127 9.27 8.27 -0.28
C ASP A 127 8.69 9.28 -1.27
N GLY A 128 7.50 9.81 -0.99
CA GLY A 128 6.90 10.89 -1.77
C GLY A 128 7.75 12.16 -1.85
N ILE A 129 8.52 12.52 -0.83
CA ILE A 129 9.47 13.65 -0.90
C ILE A 129 10.70 13.28 -1.75
N GLU A 130 11.20 12.07 -1.63
CA GLU A 130 12.36 11.60 -2.37
C GLU A 130 12.10 11.54 -3.88
N VAL A 131 10.94 11.00 -4.25
CA VAL A 131 10.46 10.91 -5.64
C VAL A 131 10.16 12.30 -6.21
N ASN A 132 9.43 13.14 -5.46
CA ASN A 132 9.09 14.48 -5.93
C ASN A 132 10.28 15.45 -5.90
N GLY A 133 11.30 15.16 -5.10
CA GLY A 133 12.55 15.88 -5.05
C GLY A 133 12.49 17.26 -4.40
N TRP A 134 13.65 17.94 -4.42
CA TRP A 134 13.79 19.32 -3.97
C TRP A 134 14.74 20.12 -4.85
N ASP A 135 14.71 21.44 -4.66
CA ASP A 135 15.57 22.36 -5.40
C ASP A 135 16.86 22.65 -4.61
N VAL A 136 18.00 22.46 -5.26
CA VAL A 136 19.34 22.81 -4.78
C VAL A 136 19.83 24.02 -5.56
N THR A 137 20.25 25.09 -4.86
CA THR A 137 20.71 26.33 -5.51
C THR A 137 22.18 26.60 -5.24
N LEU A 138 22.99 26.47 -6.30
CA LEU A 138 24.44 26.71 -6.25
C LEU A 138 24.80 27.90 -7.13
N ARG A 139 25.43 28.92 -6.54
CA ARG A 139 25.93 30.12 -7.26
C ARG A 139 24.89 30.75 -8.19
N GLY A 140 23.61 30.75 -7.77
CA GLY A 140 22.48 31.29 -8.52
C GLY A 140 21.90 30.36 -9.59
N THR A 141 22.36 29.11 -9.68
CA THR A 141 21.78 28.07 -10.53
C THR A 141 21.00 27.09 -9.67
N THR A 142 19.71 26.92 -9.96
CA THR A 142 18.84 25.96 -9.27
C THR A 142 18.74 24.67 -10.08
N THR A 143 18.98 23.54 -9.43
CA THR A 143 18.81 22.19 -9.98
C THR A 143 17.79 21.46 -9.14
N HIS A 144 16.85 20.80 -9.80
CA HIS A 144 15.91 19.90 -9.14
C HIS A 144 16.57 18.53 -9.00
N VAL A 145 16.57 17.98 -7.78
CA VAL A 145 17.21 16.70 -7.43
C VAL A 145 16.21 15.79 -6.75
N THR A 146 16.37 14.50 -6.92
CA THR A 146 15.61 13.42 -6.28
C THR A 146 16.59 12.48 -5.59
N SER A 147 16.15 11.77 -4.56
CA SER A 147 16.93 10.70 -3.92
C SER A 147 16.35 9.32 -4.26
N ASN A 148 16.93 8.26 -3.70
CA ASN A 148 16.53 6.88 -3.95
C ASN A 148 15.82 6.32 -2.72
N VAL A 149 14.50 6.13 -2.84
CA VAL A 149 13.57 5.55 -1.83
C VAL A 149 13.96 4.22 -1.20
N SER A 150 15.04 3.58 -1.65
CA SER A 150 15.52 2.32 -1.09
C SER A 150 16.95 2.44 -0.57
N ARG A 151 17.43 3.66 -0.33
CA ARG A 151 18.78 3.96 0.10
C ARG A 151 18.79 5.13 1.08
N TYR A 152 18.93 4.76 2.35
CA TYR A 152 19.17 5.66 3.47
C TYR A 152 20.22 6.79 3.26
N ASP A 153 21.13 6.60 2.31
CA ASP A 153 22.15 7.56 1.87
C ASP A 153 22.40 7.26 0.38
N THR A 154 21.89 8.10 -0.51
CA THR A 154 21.80 7.81 -1.94
C THR A 154 23.18 7.72 -2.61
N ASP A 155 24.13 8.58 -2.22
CA ASP A 155 25.46 8.66 -2.83
C ASP A 155 26.62 8.07 -1.99
N PHE A 156 26.31 7.66 -0.76
CA PHE A 156 27.21 7.02 0.19
C PHE A 156 28.32 7.94 0.73
N ASP A 157 28.02 9.19 1.06
CA ASP A 157 28.96 10.12 1.71
C ASP A 157 28.81 10.22 3.24
N PHE A 158 27.94 9.39 3.83
CA PHE A 158 27.55 9.38 5.23
C PHE A 158 26.64 10.54 5.67
N PHE A 159 26.04 11.25 4.73
CA PHE A 159 24.97 12.20 4.93
C PHE A 159 23.69 11.56 4.42
N THR A 160 22.63 11.50 5.24
CA THR A 160 21.38 10.85 4.83
C THR A 160 20.59 11.76 3.91
N ASP A 161 19.70 11.20 3.11
CA ASP A 161 18.88 11.96 2.17
C ASP A 161 18.00 12.98 2.91
N LEU A 162 17.49 12.65 4.11
CA LEU A 162 16.85 13.61 5.02
C LEU A 162 17.79 14.76 5.43
N GLN A 163 19.04 14.45 5.79
CA GLN A 163 20.00 15.48 6.19
C GLN A 163 20.28 16.44 5.04
N GLU A 164 20.42 15.90 3.84
CA GLU A 164 20.61 16.65 2.61
C GLU A 164 19.40 17.51 2.25
N TYR A 165 18.20 16.95 2.34
CA TYR A 165 16.95 17.68 2.18
C TYR A 165 16.87 18.88 3.13
N ASN A 166 17.32 18.72 4.38
CA ASN A 166 17.29 19.78 5.40
C ASN A 166 18.28 20.92 5.13
N VAL A 167 19.46 20.62 4.60
CA VAL A 167 20.47 21.63 4.27
C VAL A 167 20.46 22.06 2.80
N ARG A 168 19.62 21.43 1.97
CA ARG A 168 19.44 21.67 0.53
C ARG A 168 20.68 21.35 -0.30
N THR A 169 21.35 20.24 0.00
CA THR A 169 22.42 19.65 -0.82
C THR A 169 21.87 18.64 -1.84
N ASP A 170 22.72 18.17 -2.75
CA ASP A 170 22.37 17.24 -3.83
C ASP A 170 22.66 15.79 -3.42
N PRO A 171 21.64 14.94 -3.19
CA PRO A 171 21.77 13.57 -2.68
C PRO A 171 22.46 12.59 -3.64
N ASN A 172 22.85 13.08 -4.82
CA ASN A 172 23.59 12.33 -5.81
C ASN A 172 25.06 12.78 -5.89
N LYS A 173 25.51 13.66 -5.00
CA LYS A 173 26.86 14.22 -4.97
C LYS A 173 27.40 14.38 -3.54
N LYS A 174 28.36 13.52 -3.21
CA LYS A 174 29.14 13.59 -1.97
C LYS A 174 29.71 14.96 -1.59
N ASP A 175 29.90 15.81 -2.59
CA ASP A 175 30.47 17.15 -2.50
C ASP A 175 29.63 18.02 -3.45
N THR A 176 28.60 18.66 -2.89
CA THR A 176 27.58 19.35 -3.67
C THR A 176 28.15 20.57 -4.38
N ASP A 177 29.00 21.36 -3.72
CA ASP A 177 29.55 22.62 -4.26
C ASP A 177 30.93 22.48 -4.97
N GLY A 178 31.54 21.29 -4.85
CA GLY A 178 32.73 20.87 -5.55
C GLY A 178 34.05 21.37 -4.96
N ASP A 179 34.10 21.67 -3.66
CA ASP A 179 35.29 22.24 -3.01
C ASP A 179 36.30 21.20 -2.48
N ASN A 180 35.97 19.91 -2.62
CA ASN A 180 36.66 18.70 -2.12
C ASN A 180 36.47 18.40 -0.62
N VAL A 181 35.45 18.97 0.01
CA VAL A 181 34.95 18.56 1.33
C VAL A 181 33.61 17.86 1.11
N TRP A 182 33.37 16.75 1.79
CA TRP A 182 32.08 16.07 1.66
C TRP A 182 31.00 16.79 2.45
N ASP A 183 29.76 16.77 1.96
CA ASP A 183 28.63 17.49 2.56
C ASP A 183 28.44 17.10 4.03
N SER A 184 28.64 15.82 4.38
CA SER A 184 28.63 15.32 5.76
C SER A 184 29.65 15.98 6.72
N THR A 185 30.68 16.63 6.18
CA THR A 185 31.78 17.26 6.92
C THR A 185 31.99 18.73 6.60
N ASP A 186 31.27 19.27 5.62
CA ASP A 186 31.37 20.65 5.21
C ASP A 186 30.49 21.56 6.10
N VAL A 187 31.08 22.66 6.56
CA VAL A 187 30.36 23.69 7.31
C VAL A 187 29.59 24.64 6.39
N ASP A 188 29.89 24.63 5.09
CA ASP A 188 29.23 25.44 4.08
C ASP A 188 29.09 24.68 2.74
N PRO A 189 28.30 23.58 2.72
CA PRO A 189 28.19 22.62 1.61
C PRO A 189 27.57 23.20 0.32
N LEU A 190 27.29 24.51 0.30
CA LEU A 190 26.68 25.21 -0.84
C LEU A 190 27.49 26.40 -1.35
N TRP A 191 28.51 26.89 -0.61
CA TRP A 191 29.04 28.24 -0.85
C TRP A 191 30.54 28.51 -0.67
N ASN A 192 31.44 27.54 -0.47
CA ASN A 192 32.86 27.86 -0.28
C ASN A 192 33.83 27.04 -1.14
N ILE A 193 34.36 27.67 -2.20
CA ILE A 193 35.66 27.23 -2.75
C ILE A 193 36.75 27.53 -1.70
N LYS A 194 37.15 26.51 -0.92
CA LYS A 194 38.38 26.48 -0.10
C LYS A 194 38.64 27.71 0.77
N VAL A 195 38.36 27.63 2.07
CA VAL A 195 39.23 28.34 3.04
C VAL A 195 40.43 27.44 3.31
N THR A 196 41.39 27.41 2.37
CA THR A 196 42.77 27.03 2.72
C THR A 196 43.29 28.03 3.76
N LEU A 197 43.48 27.58 5.00
CA LEU A 197 44.38 28.24 5.97
C LEU A 197 45.84 28.01 5.57
#